data_AF-A0A1F7V648-F1
#
_entry.id   AF-A0A1F7V648-F1
#
_cell.length_a   1.000
_cell.length_b   1.000
_cell.length_c   1.000
_cell.angle_alpha   90.00
_cell.angle_beta   90.00
_cell.angle_gamma   90.00
#
_symmetry.space_group_name_H-M   'P 1'
#
loop_
_entity.id
_entity.type
_entity.pdbx_description
1 polymer ?
#
loop_
_entity_poly.entity_id
_entity_poly.type
_entity_poly.pdbx_seq_one_letter_code
_entity_poly.pdbx_strand_id
1 'polypeptide(L)'
;MGSDIATLGINNNYSLSFLLANVGAEVERMLNWLQKRDEEQVGRSLARALDLLDRALALNISPGARRELFRLHEVICGQVYNPTLYNVAPETLSKYFLPFALFSRKHS
;
A
#
# COMPACT_ATOMS: atom_id res chain seq x y z
N MET A 1 12.33 34.48 -2.88
CA MET A 1 12.58 33.37 -1.94
C MET A 1 11.22 32.79 -1.58
N GLY A 2 10.95 31.54 -1.99
CA GLY A 2 9.80 30.76 -1.55
C GLY A 2 8.53 30.81 -2.41
N SER A 3 8.62 30.81 -3.74
CA SER A 3 7.49 30.51 -4.62
C SER A 3 7.53 29.05 -5.05
N ASP A 4 6.47 28.32 -4.71
CA ASP A 4 5.99 27.10 -5.38
C ASP A 4 6.85 25.81 -5.27
N ILE A 5 6.87 25.19 -4.09
CA ILE A 5 7.17 23.74 -3.94
C ILE A 5 6.00 23.01 -3.27
N ALA A 6 4.75 23.39 -3.59
CA ALA A 6 3.57 22.78 -2.97
C ALA A 6 2.46 22.38 -3.95
N THR A 7 2.76 22.25 -5.25
CA THR A 7 1.72 21.88 -6.24
C THR A 7 2.26 20.95 -7.33
N LEU A 8 2.81 19.82 -6.92
CA LEU A 8 2.82 18.61 -7.76
C LEU A 8 1.85 17.55 -7.22
N GLY A 9 0.84 17.99 -6.45
CA GLY A 9 -0.27 17.15 -6.04
C GLY A 9 -1.27 17.05 -7.18
N ILE A 10 -1.18 15.99 -7.99
CA ILE A 10 -2.25 15.60 -8.91
C ILE A 10 -3.51 15.41 -8.05
N ASN A 11 -4.45 16.36 -8.14
CA ASN A 11 -5.77 16.30 -7.51
C ASN A 11 -6.63 15.25 -8.23
N ASN A 12 -6.33 13.97 -8.00
CA ASN A 12 -7.26 12.89 -8.28
C ASN A 12 -7.83 12.39 -6.95
N ASN A 13 -9.09 12.73 -6.69
CA ASN A 13 -9.84 12.17 -5.56
C ASN A 13 -10.16 10.69 -5.86
N TYR A 14 -9.20 9.81 -5.58
CA TYR A 14 -9.41 8.37 -5.63
C TYR A 14 -10.18 7.90 -4.38
N SER A 15 -11.08 6.94 -4.56
CA SER A 15 -11.74 6.30 -3.43
C SER A 15 -10.74 5.48 -2.59
N LEU A 16 -11.02 5.33 -1.29
CA LEU A 16 -10.21 4.50 -0.41
C LEU A 16 -10.04 3.07 -0.95
N SER A 17 -11.12 2.47 -1.45
CA SER A 17 -11.09 1.14 -2.06
C SER A 17 -10.20 1.06 -3.30
N PHE A 18 -10.16 2.11 -4.12
CA PHE A 18 -9.28 2.15 -5.28
C PHE A 18 -7.81 2.22 -4.86
N LEU A 19 -7.48 3.08 -3.90
CA LEU A 19 -6.12 3.17 -3.36
C LEU A 19 -5.68 1.83 -2.77
N LEU A 20 -6.50 1.22 -1.91
CA LEU A 20 -6.17 -0.06 -1.28
C LEU A 20 -6.08 -1.22 -2.28
N ALA A 21 -6.87 -1.22 -3.36
CA ALA A 21 -6.70 -2.19 -4.44
C ALA A 21 -5.32 -2.06 -5.11
N ASN A 22 -4.85 -0.83 -5.33
CA ASN A 22 -3.53 -0.58 -5.91
C ASN A 22 -2.40 -0.88 -4.91
N VAL A 23 -2.58 -0.60 -3.60
CA VAL A 23 -1.63 -1.05 -2.56
C VAL A 23 -1.47 -2.56 -2.64
N GLY A 24 -2.58 -3.30 -2.69
CA GLY A 24 -2.55 -4.75 -2.80
C GLY A 24 -1.81 -5.27 -4.02
N ALA A 25 -2.03 -4.67 -5.19
CA ALA A 25 -1.34 -5.05 -6.42
C ALA A 25 0.18 -4.82 -6.36
N GLU A 26 0.64 -3.77 -5.67
CA GLU A 26 2.07 -3.53 -5.45
C GLU A 26 2.66 -4.43 -4.38
N VAL A 27 1.91 -4.76 -3.32
CA VAL A 27 2.32 -5.72 -2.29
C VAL A 27 2.48 -7.12 -2.90
N GLU A 28 1.55 -7.57 -3.75
CA GLU A 28 1.71 -8.85 -4.45
C GLU A 28 2.93 -8.88 -5.37
N ARG A 29 3.20 -7.78 -6.09
CA ARG A 29 4.43 -7.65 -6.88
C ARG A 29 5.68 -7.70 -6.02
N MET A 30 5.70 -6.97 -4.91
CA MET A 30 6.80 -6.99 -3.94
C MET A 30 7.07 -8.41 -3.43
N LEU A 31 6.02 -9.14 -3.02
CA LEU A 31 6.15 -10.52 -2.53
C LEU A 31 6.68 -11.47 -3.61
N ASN A 32 6.27 -11.30 -4.87
CA ASN A 32 6.81 -12.06 -6.00
C ASN A 32 8.31 -11.80 -6.21
N TRP A 33 8.74 -10.53 -6.15
CA TRP A 33 10.15 -10.17 -6.27
C TRP A 33 10.99 -10.63 -5.06
N LEU A 34 10.41 -10.65 -3.86
CA LEU A 34 11.04 -11.22 -2.67
C LEU A 34 11.36 -12.71 -2.87
N GLN A 35 10.41 -13.48 -3.41
CA GLN A 35 10.64 -14.91 -3.72
C GLN A 35 11.75 -15.10 -4.76
N LYS A 36 11.88 -14.18 -5.70
CA LYS A 36 12.92 -14.17 -6.74
C LYS A 36 14.25 -13.59 -6.27
N ARG A 37 14.33 -13.04 -5.06
CA ARG A 37 15.49 -12.35 -4.49
C ARG A 37 15.98 -11.17 -5.35
N ASP A 38 15.04 -10.45 -5.96
CA ASP A 38 15.33 -9.24 -6.74
C ASP A 38 15.09 -7.99 -5.87
N GLU A 39 16.13 -7.58 -5.14
CA GLU A 39 16.05 -6.52 -4.15
C GLU A 39 15.67 -5.16 -4.75
N GLU A 40 16.10 -4.86 -5.98
CA GLU A 40 15.77 -3.62 -6.68
C GLU A 40 14.26 -3.54 -6.94
N GLN A 41 13.69 -4.63 -7.47
CA GLN A 41 12.27 -4.69 -7.79
C GLN A 41 11.41 -4.78 -6.52
N VAL A 42 11.90 -5.44 -5.46
CA VAL A 42 11.28 -5.39 -4.13
C VAL A 42 11.19 -3.94 -3.65
N GLY A 43 12.30 -3.20 -3.69
CA GLY A 43 12.35 -1.81 -3.26
C GLY A 43 11.39 -0.91 -4.03
N ARG A 44 11.31 -1.07 -5.36
CA ARG A 44 10.39 -0.31 -6.21
C ARG A 44 8.93 -0.58 -5.90
N SER A 45 8.53 -1.85 -5.79
CA SER A 45 7.15 -2.21 -5.46
C SER A 45 6.78 -1.80 -4.03
N LEU A 46 7.69 -1.95 -3.07
CA LEU A 46 7.48 -1.46 -1.70
C LEU A 46 7.26 0.05 -1.68
N ALA A 47 8.16 0.83 -2.29
CA ALA A 47 8.05 2.29 -2.32
C ALA A 47 6.72 2.74 -2.95
N ARG A 48 6.27 2.08 -4.03
CA ARG A 48 4.99 2.38 -4.66
C ARG A 48 3.80 2.04 -3.75
N ALA A 49 3.84 0.89 -3.07
CA ALA A 49 2.80 0.49 -2.12
C ALA A 49 2.67 1.49 -0.96
N LEU A 50 3.80 1.98 -0.44
CA LEU A 50 3.83 2.97 0.64
C LEU A 50 3.30 4.34 0.18
N ASP A 51 3.69 4.84 -1.01
CA ASP A 51 3.11 6.10 -1.54
C ASP A 51 1.58 6.03 -1.68
N LEU A 52 1.05 4.88 -2.12
CA LEU A 52 -0.39 4.66 -2.21
C LEU A 52 -1.06 4.62 -0.82
N LEU A 53 -0.41 3.99 0.15
CA LEU A 53 -0.89 3.90 1.53
C LEU A 53 -0.89 5.27 2.22
N ASP A 54 0.15 6.09 1.98
CA ASP A 54 0.24 7.46 2.49
C ASP A 54 -0.88 8.33 1.93
N ARG A 55 -1.19 8.19 0.64
CA ARG A 55 -2.37 8.84 0.02
C ARG A 55 -3.68 8.38 0.68
N ALA A 56 -3.80 7.08 1.01
CA ALA A 56 -4.98 6.56 1.70
C ALA A 56 -5.10 7.12 3.14
N LEU A 57 -3.99 7.25 3.86
CA LEU A 57 -3.91 7.84 5.20
C LEU A 57 -4.22 9.34 5.22
N ALA A 58 -3.99 10.03 4.10
CA ALA A 58 -4.33 11.44 3.91
C ALA A 58 -5.83 11.69 3.66
N LEU A 59 -6.61 10.64 3.35
CA LEU A 59 -8.07 10.76 3.19
C LEU A 59 -8.77 10.99 4.53
N ASN A 60 -9.98 11.53 4.48
CA ASN A 60 -10.86 11.63 5.64
C ASN A 60 -11.47 10.25 5.96
N ILE A 61 -10.74 9.46 6.75
CA ILE A 61 -11.13 8.13 7.21
C ILE A 61 -11.34 8.11 8.73
N SER A 62 -12.07 7.10 9.22
CA SER A 62 -12.29 6.94 10.65
C SER A 62 -10.96 6.71 11.40
N PRO A 63 -10.86 7.08 12.69
CA PRO A 63 -9.66 6.82 13.49
C PRO A 63 -9.29 5.34 13.56
N GLY A 64 -10.28 4.44 13.53
CA GLY A 64 -10.07 2.99 13.50
C GLY A 64 -9.37 2.54 12.21
N ALA A 65 -9.89 2.96 11.06
CA ALA A 65 -9.27 2.68 9.77
C ALA A 65 -7.85 3.25 9.69
N ARG A 66 -7.63 4.47 10.20
CA ARG A 66 -6.29 5.07 10.23
C ARG A 66 -5.29 4.22 11.02
N ARG A 67 -5.67 3.72 12.19
CA ARG A 67 -4.81 2.82 13.01
C ARG A 67 -4.53 1.52 12.28
N GLU A 68 -5.53 0.96 11.61
CA GLU A 68 -5.39 -0.24 10.80
C GLU A 68 -4.40 -0.04 9.66
N LEU A 69 -4.48 1.09 8.93
CA LEU A 69 -3.55 1.40 7.85
C LEU A 69 -2.11 1.62 8.34
N PHE A 70 -1.92 2.21 9.52
CA PHE A 70 -0.58 2.27 10.13
C PHE A 70 -0.06 0.87 10.51
N ARG A 71 -0.91 -0.02 11.01
CA ARG A 71 -0.50 -1.41 11.26
C ARG A 71 -0.15 -2.13 9.96
N LEU A 72 -0.93 -1.89 8.91
CA LEU A 72 -0.68 -2.44 7.58
C LEU A 72 0.67 -1.96 7.03
N HIS A 73 1.01 -0.69 7.22
CA HIS A 73 2.34 -0.15 6.89
C HIS A 73 3.44 -0.97 7.58
N GLU A 74 3.34 -1.15 8.90
CA GLU A 74 4.34 -1.92 9.66
C GLU A 74 4.44 -3.38 9.19
N VAL A 75 3.31 -4.03 8.89
CA VAL A 75 3.28 -5.41 8.38
C VAL A 75 3.94 -5.51 7.02
N ILE A 76 3.65 -4.58 6.10
CA ILE A 76 4.25 -4.55 4.74
C ILE A 76 5.76 -4.35 4.84
N CYS A 77 6.23 -3.36 5.59
CA CYS A 77 7.66 -3.15 5.83
C CYS A 77 8.31 -4.36 6.52
N GLY A 78 7.59 -4.99 7.45
CA GLY A 78 8.01 -6.21 8.12
C GLY A 78 8.34 -7.34 7.16
N GLN A 79 7.58 -7.51 6.06
CA GLN A 79 7.88 -8.55 5.06
C GLN A 79 9.28 -8.41 4.45
N VAL A 80 9.82 -7.19 4.37
CA VAL A 80 11.12 -6.91 3.74
C VAL A 80 12.24 -6.81 4.78
N TYR A 81 12.02 -6.05 5.86
CA TYR A 81 13.09 -5.68 6.79
C TYR A 81 13.14 -6.52 8.06
N ASN A 82 12.02 -7.13 8.46
CA ASN A 82 11.95 -7.96 9.66
C ASN A 82 10.79 -8.97 9.58
N PRO A 83 10.92 -10.04 8.77
CA PRO A 83 9.80 -10.93 8.44
C PRO A 83 9.24 -11.67 9.66
N THR A 84 10.04 -11.81 10.72
CA THR A 84 9.64 -12.44 11.97
C THR A 84 8.84 -11.53 12.91
N LEU A 85 8.83 -10.21 12.68
CA LEU A 85 8.17 -9.25 13.60
C LEU A 85 6.66 -9.47 13.69
N TYR A 86 6.02 -9.71 12.55
CA TYR A 86 4.56 -9.91 12.47
C TYR A 86 4.17 -11.32 12.04
N ASN A 87 5.11 -12.08 11.45
CA ASN A 87 4.89 -13.46 10.98
C ASN A 87 3.58 -13.62 10.15
N VAL A 88 3.29 -12.63 9.31
CA VAL A 88 2.09 -12.63 8.46
C VAL A 88 2.44 -13.34 7.16
N ALA A 89 1.72 -14.42 6.87
CA ALA A 89 1.88 -15.15 5.62
C ALA A 89 1.48 -14.27 4.40
N PRO A 90 2.17 -14.38 3.25
CA PRO A 90 1.83 -13.66 2.02
C PRO A 90 0.36 -13.77 1.62
N GLU A 91 -0.24 -14.94 1.79
CA GLU A 91 -1.64 -15.23 1.42
C GLU A 91 -2.63 -14.44 2.29
N THR A 92 -2.25 -14.10 3.53
CA THR A 92 -3.06 -13.26 4.41
C THR A 92 -3.16 -11.84 3.86
N LEU A 93 -2.08 -11.32 3.27
CA LEU A 93 -2.09 -10.00 2.61
C LEU A 93 -2.95 -10.03 1.35
N SER A 94 -2.83 -11.06 0.50
CA SER A 94 -3.72 -11.20 -0.67
C SER A 94 -5.20 -11.26 -0.27
N LYS A 95 -5.54 -12.01 0.79
CA LYS A 95 -6.91 -12.06 1.33
C LYS A 95 -7.39 -10.70 1.86
N TYR A 96 -6.51 -9.95 2.49
CA TYR A 96 -6.82 -8.60 2.98
C TYR A 96 -7.17 -7.64 1.83
N PHE A 97 -6.42 -7.69 0.72
CA PHE A 97 -6.61 -6.77 -0.39
C PHE A 97 -7.69 -7.17 -1.39
N LEU A 98 -8.05 -8.46 -1.45
CA LEU A 98 -9.01 -9.01 -2.41
C LEU A 98 -10.37 -8.28 -2.43
N PRO A 99 -11.02 -7.94 -1.29
CA PRO A 99 -12.29 -7.20 -1.31
C PRO A 99 -12.18 -5.84 -2.00
N PHE A 100 -11.06 -5.13 -1.81
CA PHE A 100 -10.83 -3.83 -2.42
C PHE A 100 -10.61 -3.93 -3.93
N ALA A 101 -9.87 -4.95 -4.38
CA ALA A 101 -9.67 -5.22 -5.81
C ALA A 101 -10.97 -5.59 -6.54
N LEU A 102 -11.86 -6.34 -5.88
CA LEU A 102 -13.18 -6.66 -6.43
C LEU A 102 -14.10 -5.43 -6.48
N PHE A 103 -14.05 -4.58 -5.45
CA PHE A 103 -14.87 -3.38 -5.40
C PHE A 103 -14.40 -2.31 -6.39
N SER A 104 -13.09 -2.13 -6.58
CA SER A 104 -12.57 -1.13 -7.53
C SER A 104 -13.00 -1.41 -8.97
N ARG A 105 -13.00 -2.69 -9.40
CA ARG A 105 -13.45 -3.11 -10.74
C ARG A 105 -14.91 -2.81 -11.04
N LYS A 106 -15.78 -2.72 -10.03
CA LYS A 106 -17.20 -2.41 -10.21
C LYS A 106 -17.47 -0.92 -10.43
N HIS A 107 -16.48 -0.07 -10.16
CA HIS A 107 -16.59 1.39 -10.16
C HIS A 107 -15.48 2.08 -10.99
N SER A 108 -14.87 1.35 -11.94
CA SER A 108 -13.85 1.84 -12.87
C SER A 108 -14.44 2.21 -14.22
#